data_AF-A0A3E4Y9V1-F1
#
_entry.id   AF-A0A3E4Y9V1-F1
#
_cell.length_a   1.000
_cell.length_b   1.000
_cell.length_c   1.000
_cell.angle_alpha   90.00
_cell.angle_beta   90.00
_cell.angle_gamma   90.00
#
_symmetry.space_group_name_H-M   'P 1'
#
loop_
_entity.id
_entity.type
_entity.pdbx_description
1 polymer ?
#
loop_
_entity_poly.entity_id
_entity_poly.type
_entity_poly.pdbx_seq_one_letter_code
_entity_poly.pdbx_strand_id
1 'polypeptide(L)'
;LQRETLGLQTGLSLYISPNTIEGFSTSFVKGVLDNPIYCGKLAFGRRKNEKIPGTRNEYHIVKQKDYLLSDGVHEAIISEEMWNQAHRKRQETGVLQVKTHSLEHEHILSGIIKCPVCGSGMYGNVNRKKHPDGGYYKDYFYYACKHRKLVDGHRCTYKRQWNEDRINAAVEEIIRKFVKNPKFEQEIRKQIGSSIDTSELDKEYDGLKDRLSQTTGAKNRLADQMDHLSVSDKNYDKKYNDMQERLDKLYDEITDIEDAMEEVETRLYNIRQDKISEDNVYQFLLFFDKLYDKFTDLEKKTFLKSFLSDVFIYEEEQKDGRILKGLRFKFPIYMNGRNVLGVDWDNESTDETVVLLSYKKPDGHINVKVEFGEGEGKVPLDNIAKRAEEYKPKERVTYKMIKEYIEAKYGFKVHTAYIAEVKRDLGLPMYDAPNAVEELKQPRKHPTAEKVEAIKDALRYFEIMEEI
;
A
#
# COMPACT_ATOMS: atom_id res chain seq x y z
N LEU A 1 48.14 41.92 -19.76
CA LEU A 1 47.89 40.66 -20.49
C LEU A 1 48.02 39.51 -19.51
N GLN A 2 46.92 39.12 -18.88
CA GLN A 2 46.59 37.76 -18.41
C GLN A 2 45.30 37.87 -17.59
N ARG A 3 44.23 37.26 -18.11
CA ARG A 3 42.96 37.06 -17.41
C ARG A 3 43.14 35.84 -16.51
N GLU A 4 43.07 36.02 -15.20
CA GLU A 4 42.88 34.91 -14.26
C GLU A 4 41.43 34.88 -13.81
N THR A 5 40.71 33.87 -14.30
CA THR A 5 39.38 33.47 -13.87
C THR A 5 39.48 32.78 -12.52
N LEU A 6 39.03 33.44 -11.45
CA LEU A 6 38.79 32.85 -10.14
C LEU A 6 37.54 31.97 -10.21
N GLY A 7 37.74 30.66 -10.43
CA GLY A 7 36.70 29.64 -10.29
C GLY A 7 36.61 29.17 -8.84
N LEU A 8 35.53 29.56 -8.16
CA LEU A 8 35.10 28.98 -6.88
C LEU A 8 34.71 27.51 -7.10
N GLN A 9 35.56 26.57 -6.68
CA GLN A 9 35.19 25.16 -6.54
C GLN A 9 34.28 25.01 -5.32
N THR A 10 32.97 25.03 -5.56
CA THR A 10 31.98 24.52 -4.61
C THR A 10 32.05 23.01 -4.58
N GLY A 11 32.65 22.46 -3.51
CA GLY A 11 32.67 21.03 -3.21
C GLY A 11 31.29 20.51 -2.83
N LEU A 12 30.48 20.17 -3.84
CA LEU A 12 29.37 19.24 -3.71
C LEU A 12 29.89 17.86 -4.12
N SER A 13 30.30 17.07 -3.12
CA SER A 13 30.45 15.62 -3.31
C SER A 13 29.06 15.03 -3.50
N LEU A 14 28.60 15.03 -4.76
CA LEU A 14 27.50 14.20 -5.21
C LEU A 14 27.96 12.75 -5.03
N TYR A 15 27.35 12.06 -4.07
CA TYR A 15 27.38 10.60 -4.00
C TYR A 15 26.78 10.06 -5.30
N ILE A 16 27.66 9.70 -6.22
CA ILE A 16 27.31 9.02 -7.47
C ILE A 16 26.83 7.63 -7.10
N SER A 17 25.53 7.38 -7.30
CA SER A 17 24.94 6.04 -7.30
C SER A 17 25.57 5.21 -8.43
N PRO A 18 26.27 4.08 -8.15
CA PRO A 18 26.83 3.27 -9.21
C PRO A 18 25.75 2.32 -9.73
N ASN A 19 25.10 2.78 -10.80
CA ASN A 19 24.09 2.15 -11.62
C ASN A 19 24.55 0.80 -12.23
N THR A 20 23.74 -0.25 -12.03
CA THR A 20 23.24 -1.18 -13.06
C THR A 20 24.18 -1.57 -14.21
N ILE A 21 24.72 -2.80 -14.29
CA ILE A 21 25.77 -3.19 -15.27
C ILE A 21 26.80 -2.04 -15.41
N GLU A 22 27.22 -1.47 -16.51
CA GLU A 22 26.81 -0.08 -16.70
C GLU A 22 25.62 -0.06 -17.64
N GLY A 23 24.56 0.67 -17.29
CA GLY A 23 23.34 0.77 -18.07
C GLY A 23 22.06 0.17 -17.47
N PHE A 24 21.96 -1.11 -17.09
CA PHE A 24 20.62 -1.77 -17.00
C PHE A 24 20.30 -2.59 -15.74
N SER A 25 19.17 -2.27 -15.09
CA SER A 25 18.64 -3.00 -13.92
C SER A 25 17.89 -4.26 -14.32
N THR A 26 17.74 -5.20 -13.39
CA THR A 26 16.89 -6.38 -13.57
C THR A 26 15.45 -5.99 -13.92
N SER A 27 14.91 -4.94 -13.29
CA SER A 27 13.60 -4.36 -13.60
C SER A 27 13.53 -3.78 -15.01
N PHE A 28 14.60 -3.15 -15.48
CA PHE A 28 14.70 -2.63 -16.84
C PHE A 28 14.70 -3.76 -17.87
N VAL A 29 15.57 -4.77 -17.71
CA VAL A 29 15.64 -5.92 -18.62
C VAL A 29 14.29 -6.66 -18.66
N LYS A 30 13.64 -6.80 -17.50
CA LYS A 30 12.28 -7.33 -17.38
C LYS A 30 11.27 -6.52 -18.19
N GLY A 31 11.33 -5.19 -18.13
CA GLY A 31 10.47 -4.29 -18.89
C GLY A 31 10.70 -4.36 -20.40
N VAL A 32 11.96 -4.52 -20.84
CA VAL A 32 12.33 -4.68 -22.25
C VAL A 32 11.77 -5.99 -22.82
N LEU A 33 11.96 -7.11 -22.12
CA LEU A 33 11.46 -8.42 -22.58
C LEU A 33 9.93 -8.49 -22.65
N ASP A 34 9.22 -7.77 -21.76
CA ASP A 34 7.75 -7.70 -21.74
C ASP A 34 7.18 -6.61 -22.67
N ASN A 35 8.00 -5.98 -23.51
CA ASN A 35 7.53 -4.92 -24.39
C ASN A 35 7.13 -5.48 -25.78
N PRO A 36 5.84 -5.48 -26.13
CA PRO A 36 5.37 -5.99 -27.43
C PRO A 36 5.78 -5.09 -28.62
N ILE A 37 6.28 -3.89 -28.37
CA ILE A 37 6.81 -3.00 -29.43
C ILE A 37 7.90 -3.70 -30.25
N TYR A 38 8.73 -4.53 -29.63
CA TYR A 38 9.83 -5.20 -30.33
C TYR A 38 9.35 -6.22 -31.37
N CYS A 39 8.14 -6.77 -31.25
CA CYS A 39 7.54 -7.66 -32.23
C CYS A 39 6.60 -6.95 -33.23
N GLY A 40 6.65 -5.62 -33.29
CA GLY A 40 5.80 -4.85 -34.21
C GLY A 40 4.42 -4.51 -33.65
N LYS A 41 4.10 -4.86 -32.40
CA LYS A 41 2.78 -4.61 -31.80
C LYS A 41 2.77 -3.39 -30.88
N LEU A 42 1.71 -2.61 -30.94
CA LEU A 42 1.44 -1.49 -30.05
C LEU A 42 0.43 -1.92 -28.99
N ALA A 43 0.80 -1.69 -27.73
CA ALA A 43 -0.06 -1.98 -26.59
C ALA A 43 -0.65 -0.67 -26.06
N PHE A 44 -1.96 -0.50 -26.21
CA PHE A 44 -2.71 0.66 -25.71
C PHE A 44 -3.51 0.29 -24.46
N GLY A 45 -3.46 1.15 -23.45
CA GLY A 45 -4.15 0.89 -22.17
C GLY A 45 -3.40 -0.06 -21.23
N ARG A 46 -2.07 -0.21 -21.36
CA ARG A 46 -1.28 -1.03 -20.41
C ARG A 46 -1.39 -0.56 -18.96
N ARG A 47 -1.76 0.70 -18.77
CA ARG A 47 -1.81 1.39 -17.50
C ARG A 47 -3.10 2.21 -17.44
N LYS A 48 -3.83 2.11 -16.34
CA LYS A 48 -4.94 3.01 -16.01
C LYS A 48 -4.63 3.81 -14.77
N ASN A 49 -5.22 4.99 -14.68
CA ASN A 49 -5.22 5.78 -13.45
C ASN A 49 -6.32 5.23 -12.56
N GLU A 50 -5.94 4.63 -11.44
CA GLU A 50 -6.88 4.28 -10.37
C GLU A 50 -6.79 5.35 -9.30
N LYS A 51 -7.94 5.94 -8.95
CA LYS A 51 -8.04 6.88 -7.83
C LYS A 51 -7.56 6.14 -6.58
N ILE A 52 -6.59 6.72 -5.86
CA ILE A 52 -6.15 6.16 -4.59
C ILE A 52 -7.28 6.39 -3.59
N PRO A 53 -7.87 5.33 -3.01
CA PRO A 53 -8.90 5.48 -1.99
C PRO A 53 -8.27 6.19 -0.80
N GLY A 54 -8.87 7.28 -0.31
CA GLY A 54 -8.25 8.03 0.77
C GLY A 54 -7.43 9.25 0.37
N THR A 55 -7.43 9.72 -0.88
CA THR A 55 -6.67 10.94 -1.28
C THR A 55 -7.38 11.78 -2.35
N ARG A 56 -7.57 13.07 -2.08
CA ARG A 56 -8.15 14.05 -3.01
C ARG A 56 -7.27 14.23 -4.26
N ASN A 57 -7.83 13.92 -5.42
CA ASN A 57 -7.21 14.07 -6.75
C ASN A 57 -5.86 13.35 -6.94
N GLU A 58 -5.54 12.36 -6.10
CA GLU A 58 -4.36 11.53 -6.32
C GLU A 58 -4.77 10.22 -7.01
N TYR A 59 -4.12 9.95 -8.13
CA TYR A 59 -4.30 8.76 -8.92
C TYR A 59 -2.98 7.99 -8.93
N HIS A 60 -3.05 6.69 -8.71
CA HIS A 60 -1.91 5.81 -8.94
C HIS A 60 -2.08 5.07 -10.25
N ILE A 61 -0.95 4.83 -10.91
CA ILE A 61 -0.92 4.21 -12.22
C ILE A 61 -0.85 2.70 -12.03
N VAL A 62 -1.96 2.01 -12.29
CA VAL A 62 -2.07 0.54 -12.15
C VAL A 62 -1.91 -0.13 -13.50
N LYS A 63 -1.17 -1.24 -13.53
CA LYS A 63 -1.01 -2.07 -14.73
C LYS A 63 -2.26 -2.92 -14.94
N GLN A 64 -2.83 -2.87 -16.13
CA GLN A 64 -3.94 -3.75 -16.52
C GLN A 64 -3.40 -5.05 -17.13
N LYS A 65 -4.08 -6.17 -16.86
CA LYS A 65 -3.78 -7.46 -17.49
C LYS A 65 -4.29 -7.50 -18.93
N ASP A 66 -5.50 -6.96 -19.15
CA ASP A 66 -6.14 -6.88 -20.44
C ASP A 66 -5.94 -5.49 -21.04
N TYR A 67 -5.24 -5.43 -22.16
CA TYR A 67 -4.98 -4.20 -22.91
C TYR A 67 -5.01 -4.50 -24.40
N LEU A 68 -5.41 -3.50 -25.19
CA LEU A 68 -5.52 -3.66 -26.64
C LEU A 68 -4.12 -3.78 -27.25
N LEU A 69 -3.88 -4.89 -27.95
CA LEU A 69 -2.71 -5.09 -28.80
C LEU A 69 -3.13 -4.91 -30.25
N SER A 70 -2.49 -3.97 -30.94
CA SER A 70 -2.74 -3.68 -32.36
C SER A 70 -1.43 -3.71 -33.12
N ASP A 71 -1.48 -4.02 -34.41
CA ASP A 71 -0.28 -4.02 -35.25
C ASP A 71 0.19 -2.58 -35.47
N GLY A 72 1.49 -2.34 -35.21
CA GLY A 72 2.15 -1.07 -35.41
C GLY A 72 2.63 -0.89 -36.85
N VAL A 73 2.84 0.36 -37.24
CA VAL A 73 3.40 0.72 -38.56
C VAL A 73 4.93 0.54 -38.59
N HIS A 74 5.57 0.36 -37.44
CA HIS A 74 7.02 0.25 -37.32
C HIS A 74 7.54 -1.16 -37.63
N GLU A 75 8.77 -1.24 -38.13
CA GLU A 75 9.45 -2.50 -38.38
C GLU A 75 9.71 -3.26 -37.07
N ALA A 76 9.33 -4.54 -37.04
CA ALA A 76 9.58 -5.40 -35.90
C ALA A 76 11.06 -5.73 -35.79
N ILE A 77 11.65 -5.49 -34.61
CA ILE A 77 13.06 -5.80 -34.33
C ILE A 77 13.25 -7.32 -34.19
N ILE A 78 12.23 -8.03 -33.69
CA ILE A 78 12.21 -9.48 -33.53
C ILE A 78 10.90 -10.06 -34.06
N SER A 79 10.90 -11.33 -34.48
CA SER A 79 9.67 -11.98 -34.92
C SER A 79 8.69 -12.16 -33.76
N GLU A 80 7.39 -12.14 -34.06
CA GLU A 80 6.34 -12.42 -33.08
C GLU A 80 6.53 -13.80 -32.41
N GLU A 81 6.95 -14.80 -33.19
CA GLU A 81 7.24 -16.14 -32.67
C GLU A 81 8.37 -16.11 -31.62
N MET A 82 9.47 -15.40 -31.91
CA MET A 82 10.60 -15.30 -30.98
C MET A 82 10.21 -14.53 -29.71
N TRP A 83 9.40 -13.48 -29.83
CA TRP A 83 8.88 -12.73 -28.68
C TRP A 83 7.98 -13.61 -27.81
N ASN A 84 7.06 -14.38 -28.42
CA ASN A 84 6.19 -15.30 -27.70
C ASN A 84 6.98 -16.40 -26.97
N GLN A 85 8.01 -16.97 -27.60
CA GLN A 85 8.88 -17.95 -26.95
C GLN A 85 9.63 -17.36 -25.75
N ALA A 86 10.16 -16.14 -25.87
CA ALA A 86 10.83 -15.43 -24.78
C ALA A 86 9.87 -15.13 -23.62
N HIS A 87 8.64 -14.69 -23.92
CA HIS A 87 7.63 -14.39 -22.91
C HIS A 87 7.17 -15.66 -22.18
N ARG A 88 6.93 -16.77 -22.89
CA ARG A 88 6.60 -18.07 -22.30
C ARG A 88 7.71 -18.56 -21.36
N LYS A 89 8.96 -18.55 -21.81
CA LYS A 89 10.12 -18.94 -20.97
C LYS A 89 10.23 -18.07 -19.72
N ARG A 90 9.90 -16.79 -19.81
CA ARG A 90 9.90 -15.86 -18.68
C ARG A 90 8.77 -16.14 -17.69
N GLN A 91 7.58 -16.50 -18.16
CA GLN A 91 6.48 -16.92 -17.29
C GLN A 91 6.85 -18.21 -16.54
N GLU A 92 7.50 -19.16 -17.20
CA GLU A 92 8.00 -20.40 -16.59
C GLU A 92 9.11 -20.16 -15.56
N THR A 93 10.07 -19.27 -15.87
CA THR A 93 11.25 -19.01 -15.01
C THR A 93 11.03 -17.92 -13.96
N GLY A 94 9.99 -17.09 -14.12
CA GLY A 94 9.68 -15.96 -13.24
C GLY A 94 8.99 -16.35 -11.92
N VAL A 95 8.79 -17.64 -11.68
CA VAL A 95 8.22 -18.17 -10.44
C VAL A 95 9.21 -18.08 -9.28
N LEU A 96 8.69 -17.86 -8.07
CA LEU A 96 9.49 -17.89 -6.84
C LEU A 96 10.21 -19.24 -6.74
N GLN A 97 11.53 -19.21 -6.64
CA GLN A 97 12.31 -20.42 -6.42
C GLN A 97 11.94 -20.99 -5.04
N VAL A 98 11.18 -22.07 -5.04
CA VAL A 98 10.76 -22.73 -3.80
C VAL A 98 11.99 -23.33 -3.12
N LYS A 99 12.12 -23.06 -1.83
CA LYS A 99 13.18 -23.62 -1.00
C LYS A 99 13.12 -25.14 -1.07
N THR A 100 14.17 -25.77 -1.56
CA THR A 100 14.21 -27.24 -1.74
C THR A 100 14.73 -27.97 -0.50
N HIS A 101 15.43 -27.26 0.39
CA HIS A 101 16.16 -27.86 1.50
C HIS A 101 16.11 -27.00 2.75
N SER A 102 16.24 -27.63 3.92
CA SER A 102 16.17 -26.97 5.22
C SER A 102 14.86 -26.17 5.34
N LEU A 103 13.74 -26.83 5.05
CA LEU A 103 12.39 -26.24 4.97
C LEU A 103 11.95 -25.60 6.28
N GLU A 104 12.41 -26.15 7.41
CA GLU A 104 12.06 -25.70 8.76
C GLU A 104 12.92 -24.53 9.26
N HIS A 105 14.14 -24.38 8.74
CA HIS A 105 15.02 -23.29 9.14
C HIS A 105 14.69 -22.05 8.34
N GLU A 106 14.77 -20.85 8.91
CA GLU A 106 14.62 -19.61 8.15
C GLU A 106 15.62 -18.56 8.62
N HIS A 107 16.29 -17.91 7.67
CA HIS A 107 17.30 -16.91 7.99
C HIS A 107 16.67 -15.68 8.67
N ILE A 108 16.82 -15.57 9.98
CA ILE A 108 16.04 -14.67 10.85
C ILE A 108 16.23 -13.20 10.45
N LEU A 109 17.49 -12.81 10.24
CA LEU A 109 17.88 -11.41 9.97
C LEU A 109 18.10 -11.13 8.47
N SER A 110 17.68 -12.04 7.59
CA SER A 110 17.81 -11.88 6.14
C SER A 110 17.03 -10.66 5.62
N GLY A 111 17.72 -9.77 4.93
CA GLY A 111 17.20 -8.52 4.37
C GLY A 111 17.30 -7.29 5.29
N ILE A 112 17.42 -7.49 6.61
CA ILE A 112 17.60 -6.38 7.57
C ILE A 112 19.07 -6.15 7.93
N ILE A 113 19.92 -7.19 7.94
CA ILE A 113 21.37 -7.00 8.04
C ILE A 113 21.88 -6.29 6.80
N LYS A 114 22.65 -5.22 7.00
CA LYS A 114 23.27 -4.45 5.91
C LYS A 114 24.73 -4.82 5.73
N CYS A 115 25.13 -4.89 4.47
CA CYS A 115 26.53 -5.01 4.10
C CYS A 115 27.27 -3.74 4.53
N PRO A 116 28.40 -3.84 5.26
CA PRO A 116 29.13 -2.67 5.75
C PRO A 116 29.72 -1.82 4.62
N VAL A 117 30.03 -2.43 3.46
CA VAL A 117 30.68 -1.75 2.34
C VAL A 117 29.67 -1.11 1.37
N CYS A 118 28.63 -1.82 0.96
CA CYS A 118 27.67 -1.33 -0.05
C CYS A 118 26.30 -0.98 0.51
N GLY A 119 26.06 -1.14 1.81
CA GLY A 119 24.78 -0.84 2.46
C GLY A 119 23.60 -1.73 2.06
N SER A 120 23.75 -2.64 1.09
CA SER A 120 22.67 -3.51 0.63
C SER A 120 22.31 -4.57 1.68
N GLY A 121 21.05 -5.00 1.70
CA GLY A 121 20.61 -6.14 2.51
C GLY A 121 21.43 -7.41 2.21
N MET A 122 21.90 -8.08 3.26
CA MET A 122 22.57 -9.37 3.17
C MET A 122 21.55 -10.48 3.07
N TYR A 123 21.89 -11.52 2.30
CA TYR A 123 21.05 -12.70 2.11
C TYR A 123 21.62 -13.88 2.90
N GLY A 124 20.74 -14.81 3.27
CA GLY A 124 21.13 -16.05 3.93
C GLY A 124 21.63 -17.10 2.93
N ASN A 125 22.72 -17.76 3.29
CA ASN A 125 23.42 -18.75 2.48
C ASN A 125 23.59 -20.04 3.30
N VAL A 126 23.33 -21.19 2.68
CA VAL A 126 23.52 -22.50 3.31
C VAL A 126 24.77 -23.15 2.74
N ASN A 127 25.67 -23.59 3.62
CA ASN A 127 26.82 -24.40 3.26
C ASN A 127 26.58 -25.86 3.68
N ARG A 128 26.54 -26.75 2.69
CA ARG A 128 26.30 -28.18 2.89
C ARG A 128 27.49 -28.96 2.40
N LYS A 129 28.08 -29.76 3.28
CA LYS A 129 29.21 -30.63 2.94
C LYS A 129 28.71 -32.06 2.81
N LYS A 130 29.21 -32.76 1.79
CA LYS A 130 28.96 -34.20 1.62
C LYS A 130 30.04 -34.99 2.33
N HIS A 131 29.64 -36.09 2.97
CA HIS A 131 30.56 -37.12 3.41
C HIS A 131 31.16 -37.83 2.18
N PRO A 132 32.39 -38.34 2.30
CA PRO A 132 32.94 -39.28 1.32
C PRO A 132 32.03 -40.51 1.10
N ASP A 133 31.33 -40.95 2.16
CA ASP A 133 30.41 -42.11 2.16
C ASP A 133 29.01 -41.82 1.59
N GLY A 134 28.78 -40.63 1.02
CA GLY A 134 27.53 -40.26 0.36
C GLY A 134 26.46 -39.58 1.24
N GLY A 135 26.62 -39.58 2.56
CA GLY A 135 25.79 -38.79 3.48
C GLY A 135 26.06 -37.28 3.42
N TYR A 136 25.32 -36.47 4.19
CA TYR A 136 25.56 -35.03 4.34
C TYR A 136 25.92 -34.68 5.78
N TYR A 137 26.89 -33.79 5.96
CA TYR A 137 27.18 -33.16 7.25
C TYR A 137 26.08 -32.16 7.62
N LYS A 138 26.04 -31.74 8.89
CA LYS A 138 25.15 -30.66 9.36
C LYS A 138 25.27 -29.42 8.48
N ASP A 139 24.13 -28.88 8.09
CA ASP A 139 24.03 -27.63 7.35
C ASP A 139 24.53 -26.46 8.21
N TYR A 140 25.36 -25.60 7.63
CA TYR A 140 25.82 -24.37 8.27
C TYR A 140 25.24 -23.15 7.57
N PHE A 141 24.69 -22.23 8.35
CA PHE A 141 24.00 -21.04 7.86
C PHE A 141 24.87 -19.79 8.02
N TYR A 142 24.88 -18.95 6.97
CA TYR A 142 25.70 -17.75 6.91
C TYR A 142 24.96 -16.59 6.28
N TYR A 143 25.29 -15.37 6.71
CA TYR A 143 24.91 -14.15 5.99
C TYR A 143 26.02 -13.72 5.02
N ALA A 144 25.63 -13.41 3.79
CA ALA A 144 26.53 -12.96 2.73
C ALA A 144 25.96 -11.77 1.96
N CYS A 145 26.85 -10.93 1.41
CA CYS A 145 26.43 -9.84 0.53
C CYS A 145 25.97 -10.38 -0.84
N LYS A 146 24.78 -9.99 -1.28
CA LYS A 146 24.20 -10.40 -2.58
C LYS A 146 25.01 -9.90 -3.78
N HIS A 147 25.58 -8.71 -3.67
CA HIS A 147 26.37 -8.06 -4.72
C HIS A 147 27.76 -8.69 -4.94
N ARG A 148 28.10 -9.78 -4.23
CA ARG A 148 29.27 -10.61 -4.54
C ARG A 148 29.09 -11.41 -5.83
N LYS A 149 27.87 -11.86 -6.14
CA LYS A 149 27.58 -12.77 -7.26
C LYS A 149 27.15 -12.04 -8.55
N LEU A 150 27.19 -10.71 -8.61
CA LEU A 150 26.80 -9.91 -9.78
C LEU A 150 25.35 -10.10 -10.27
N VAL A 151 24.48 -10.66 -9.44
CA VAL A 151 23.10 -11.03 -9.82
C VAL A 151 22.27 -9.81 -10.21
N ASP A 152 22.47 -8.68 -9.54
CA ASP A 152 21.72 -7.44 -9.73
C ASP A 152 22.48 -6.39 -10.56
N GLY A 153 23.60 -6.75 -11.19
CA GLY A 153 24.46 -5.82 -11.93
C GLY A 153 25.37 -4.94 -11.04
N HIS A 154 25.12 -4.89 -9.73
CA HIS A 154 26.00 -4.21 -8.77
C HIS A 154 27.11 -5.14 -8.26
N ARG A 155 28.34 -4.60 -8.18
CA ARG A 155 29.51 -5.30 -7.63
C ARG A 155 29.82 -4.78 -6.24
N CYS A 156 30.07 -5.70 -5.31
CA CYS A 156 30.63 -5.38 -3.99
C CYS A 156 31.91 -6.19 -3.77
N THR A 157 32.94 -5.53 -3.22
CA THR A 157 34.23 -6.14 -2.88
C THR A 157 34.17 -6.96 -1.57
N TYR A 158 33.09 -6.82 -0.79
CA TYR A 158 32.92 -7.51 0.48
C TYR A 158 32.70 -9.02 0.29
N LYS A 159 33.64 -9.83 0.79
CA LYS A 159 33.66 -11.30 0.59
C LYS A 159 33.35 -12.11 1.83
N ARG A 160 33.46 -11.52 3.03
CA ARG A 160 33.28 -12.20 4.32
C ARG A 160 31.86 -12.75 4.43
N GLN A 161 31.75 -13.96 4.96
CA GLN A 161 30.48 -14.59 5.30
C GLN A 161 30.44 -14.73 6.82
N TRP A 162 29.36 -14.26 7.42
CA TRP A 162 29.18 -14.31 8.86
C TRP A 162 28.33 -15.50 9.25
N ASN A 163 28.75 -16.24 10.26
CA ASN A 163 27.93 -17.31 10.79
C ASN A 163 26.64 -16.73 11.38
N GLU A 164 25.51 -17.32 11.02
CA GLU A 164 24.19 -16.82 11.40
C GLU A 164 23.97 -16.87 12.91
N ASP A 165 24.27 -18.00 13.56
CA ASP A 165 24.05 -18.20 14.99
C ASP A 165 24.74 -17.11 15.82
N ARG A 166 25.97 -16.73 15.40
CA ARG A 166 26.74 -15.67 16.05
C ARG A 166 26.08 -14.30 15.95
N ILE A 167 25.61 -13.90 14.76
CA ILE A 167 24.97 -12.59 14.59
C ILE A 167 23.60 -12.58 15.27
N ASN A 168 22.81 -13.64 15.10
CA ASN A 168 21.50 -13.76 15.72
C ASN A 168 21.62 -13.65 17.25
N ALA A 169 22.58 -14.35 17.87
CA ALA A 169 22.83 -14.26 19.31
C ALA A 169 23.27 -12.86 19.75
N ALA A 170 24.13 -12.18 18.97
CA ALA A 170 24.56 -10.82 19.28
C ALA A 170 23.39 -9.82 19.24
N VAL A 171 22.50 -9.93 18.25
CA VAL A 171 21.30 -9.08 18.16
C VAL A 171 20.35 -9.38 19.31
N GLU A 172 20.12 -10.66 19.60
CA GLU A 172 19.28 -11.10 20.70
C GLU A 172 19.78 -10.57 22.05
N GLU A 173 21.07 -10.69 22.35
CA GLU A 173 21.65 -10.22 23.61
C GLU A 173 21.45 -8.71 23.79
N ILE A 174 21.60 -7.93 22.72
CA ILE A 174 21.36 -6.49 22.73
C ILE A 174 19.90 -6.19 23.03
N ILE A 175 18.95 -6.87 22.36
CA ILE A 175 17.51 -6.67 22.59
C ILE A 175 17.15 -7.06 24.03
N ARG A 176 17.69 -8.16 24.57
CA ARG A 176 17.49 -8.55 25.98
C ARG A 176 18.01 -7.50 26.95
N LYS A 177 19.15 -6.87 26.67
CA LYS A 177 19.68 -5.75 27.47
C LYS A 177 18.77 -4.53 27.42
N PHE A 178 18.19 -4.22 26.26
CA PHE A 178 17.23 -3.14 26.13
C PHE A 178 15.96 -3.38 26.95
N VAL A 179 15.34 -4.55 26.80
CA VAL A 179 14.09 -4.90 27.48
C VAL A 179 14.25 -4.93 29.00
N LYS A 180 15.40 -5.37 29.53
CA LYS A 180 15.66 -5.39 30.98
C LYS A 180 15.81 -4.02 31.62
N ASN A 181 15.95 -2.94 30.85
CA ASN A 181 16.08 -1.60 31.40
C ASN A 181 14.71 -1.09 31.91
N PRO A 182 14.53 -0.82 33.22
CA PRO A 182 13.24 -0.41 33.77
C PRO A 182 12.71 0.91 33.19
N LYS A 183 13.61 1.81 32.78
CA LYS A 183 13.23 3.08 32.14
C LYS A 183 12.60 2.85 30.77
N PHE A 184 13.08 1.85 30.04
CA PHE A 184 12.56 1.47 28.73
C PHE A 184 11.16 0.84 28.88
N GLU A 185 10.97 -0.05 29.85
CA GLU A 185 9.66 -0.64 30.15
C GLU A 185 8.61 0.42 30.51
N GLN A 186 8.94 1.38 31.38
CA GLN A 186 8.02 2.44 31.78
C GLN A 186 7.61 3.31 30.58
N GLU A 187 8.53 3.58 29.68
CA GLU A 187 8.26 4.42 28.52
C GLU A 187 7.46 3.67 27.45
N ILE A 188 7.75 2.40 27.21
CA ILE A 188 6.90 1.54 26.37
C ILE A 188 5.46 1.55 26.86
N ARG A 189 5.24 1.40 28.18
CA ARG A 189 3.89 1.42 28.76
C ARG A 189 3.17 2.76 28.57
N LYS A 190 3.90 3.89 28.53
CA LYS A 190 3.30 5.19 28.19
C LYS A 190 2.94 5.28 26.71
N GLN A 191 3.78 4.73 25.82
CA GLN A 191 3.51 4.72 24.39
C GLN A 191 2.28 3.86 24.03
N ILE A 192 2.10 2.69 24.68
CA ILE A 192 0.91 1.81 24.54
C ILE A 192 -0.40 2.55 24.91
N GLY A 193 -0.33 3.66 25.64
CA GLY A 193 -1.49 4.46 26.06
C GLY A 193 -1.62 5.82 25.39
N SER A 194 -0.66 6.26 24.58
CA SER A 194 -0.70 7.58 23.96
C SER A 194 -1.87 7.62 22.98
N SER A 195 -2.88 8.47 23.19
CA SER A 195 -3.97 8.65 22.24
C SER A 195 -3.40 9.11 20.89
N ILE A 196 -3.80 8.46 19.80
CA ILE A 196 -3.55 9.03 18.47
C ILE A 196 -4.33 10.33 18.43
N ASP A 197 -3.68 11.44 18.07
CA ASP A 197 -4.39 12.67 17.78
C ASP A 197 -5.09 12.53 16.42
N THR A 198 -6.32 12.03 16.42
CA THR A 198 -7.20 11.99 15.24
C THR A 198 -8.04 13.25 15.10
N SER A 199 -7.84 14.25 15.97
CA SER A 199 -8.78 15.36 16.12
C SER A 199 -8.94 16.23 14.88
N GLU A 200 -7.90 16.32 14.03
CA GLU A 200 -7.96 17.04 12.76
C GLU A 200 -8.80 16.29 11.72
N LEU A 201 -8.62 14.97 11.60
CA LEU A 201 -9.39 14.12 10.69
C LEU A 201 -10.84 13.98 11.15
N ASP A 202 -11.08 13.92 12.47
CA ASP A 202 -12.43 13.89 13.02
C ASP A 202 -13.18 15.20 12.71
N LYS A 203 -12.51 16.37 12.81
CA LYS A 203 -13.09 17.66 12.39
C LYS A 203 -13.35 17.74 10.90
N GLU A 204 -12.46 17.18 10.07
CA GLU A 204 -12.66 17.11 8.62
C GLU A 204 -13.89 16.27 8.29
N TYR A 205 -14.03 15.10 8.92
CA TYR A 205 -15.18 14.22 8.76
C TYR A 205 -16.49 14.90 9.19
N ASP A 206 -16.50 15.54 10.35
CA ASP A 206 -17.68 16.28 10.84
C ASP A 206 -18.07 17.42 9.90
N GLY A 207 -17.09 18.16 9.36
CA GLY A 207 -17.34 19.21 8.37
C GLY A 207 -17.92 18.68 7.06
N LEU A 208 -17.44 17.53 6.57
CA LEU A 208 -18.01 16.85 5.39
C LEU A 208 -19.44 16.36 5.65
N LYS A 209 -19.69 15.80 6.83
CA LYS A 209 -21.00 15.34 7.26
C LYS A 209 -22.02 16.48 7.35
N ASP A 210 -21.62 17.63 7.87
CA ASP A 210 -22.46 18.84 7.91
C ASP A 210 -22.80 19.32 6.49
N ARG A 211 -21.81 19.31 5.59
CA ARG A 211 -22.01 19.69 4.19
C ARG A 211 -22.93 18.70 3.47
N LEU A 212 -22.78 17.40 3.69
CA LEU A 212 -23.67 16.37 3.16
C LEU A 212 -25.14 16.62 3.58
N SER A 213 -25.35 16.97 4.85
CA SER A 213 -26.66 17.31 5.39
C SER A 213 -27.27 18.53 4.69
N GLN A 214 -26.47 19.59 4.48
CA GLN A 214 -26.90 20.80 3.77
C GLN A 214 -27.28 20.53 2.31
N THR A 215 -26.41 19.83 1.56
CA THR A 215 -26.65 19.49 0.14
C THR A 215 -27.84 18.55 -0.01
N THR A 216 -28.01 17.59 0.90
CA THR A 216 -29.19 16.71 0.94
C THR A 216 -30.46 17.50 1.24
N GLY A 217 -30.41 18.48 2.14
CA GLY A 217 -31.51 19.40 2.41
C GLY A 217 -31.90 20.24 1.21
N ALA A 218 -30.91 20.78 0.47
CA ALA A 218 -31.13 21.53 -0.76
C ALA A 218 -31.77 20.66 -1.86
N LYS A 219 -31.29 19.42 -2.01
CA LYS A 219 -31.85 18.42 -2.93
C LYS A 219 -33.32 18.15 -2.64
N ASN A 220 -33.68 17.94 -1.37
CA ASN A 220 -35.06 17.67 -0.98
C ASN A 220 -35.97 18.87 -1.28
N ARG A 221 -35.53 20.11 -0.98
CA ARG A 221 -36.30 21.32 -1.30
C ARG A 221 -36.51 21.50 -2.81
N LEU A 222 -35.51 21.17 -3.62
CA LEU A 222 -35.61 21.24 -5.08
C LEU A 222 -36.56 20.17 -5.63
N ALA A 223 -36.50 18.95 -5.09
CA ALA A 223 -37.45 17.89 -5.43
C ALA A 223 -38.89 18.29 -5.08
N ASP A 224 -39.12 18.89 -3.92
CA ASP A 224 -40.43 19.43 -3.54
C ASP A 224 -40.92 20.49 -4.54
N GLN A 225 -40.04 21.38 -5.00
CA GLN A 225 -40.39 22.39 -6.02
C GLN A 225 -40.78 21.76 -7.37
N MET A 226 -40.10 20.69 -7.77
CA MET A 226 -40.44 19.94 -8.98
C MET A 226 -41.82 19.27 -8.87
N ASP A 227 -42.15 18.70 -7.72
CA ASP A 227 -43.45 18.03 -7.48
C ASP A 227 -44.64 19.00 -7.54
N HIS A 228 -44.43 20.27 -7.21
CA HIS A 228 -45.48 21.31 -7.24
C HIS A 228 -45.55 22.07 -8.57
N LEU A 229 -44.74 21.69 -9.57
CA LEU A 229 -44.74 22.34 -10.88
C LEU A 229 -45.98 21.93 -11.70
N SER A 230 -46.78 22.91 -12.14
CA SER A 230 -47.98 22.65 -12.94
C SER A 230 -47.63 22.35 -14.41
N VAL A 231 -48.07 21.19 -14.90
CA VAL A 231 -47.92 20.77 -16.31
C VAL A 231 -48.60 21.72 -17.31
N SER A 232 -49.55 22.54 -16.84
CA SER A 232 -50.26 23.51 -17.67
C SER A 232 -49.50 24.84 -17.85
N ASP A 233 -48.34 25.02 -17.23
CA ASP A 233 -47.51 26.22 -17.41
C ASP A 233 -46.87 26.26 -18.81
N LYS A 234 -46.99 27.40 -19.50
CA LYS A 234 -46.41 27.64 -20.83
C LYS A 234 -44.89 27.42 -20.86
N ASN A 235 -44.21 27.59 -19.74
CA ASN A 235 -42.76 27.42 -19.61
C ASN A 235 -42.37 26.15 -18.82
N TYR A 236 -43.28 25.18 -18.69
CA TYR A 236 -43.06 23.95 -17.93
C TYR A 236 -41.74 23.27 -18.30
N ASP A 237 -41.53 22.96 -19.59
CA ASP A 237 -40.36 22.23 -20.06
C ASP A 237 -39.04 22.92 -19.70
N LYS A 238 -38.99 24.26 -19.80
CA LYS A 238 -37.79 25.04 -19.44
C LYS A 238 -37.53 25.02 -17.94
N LYS A 239 -38.55 25.19 -17.11
CA LYS A 239 -38.43 25.17 -15.64
C LYS A 239 -38.07 23.79 -15.13
N TYR A 240 -38.67 22.75 -15.71
CA TYR A 240 -38.40 21.37 -15.38
C TYR A 240 -36.95 20.99 -15.73
N ASN A 241 -36.47 21.34 -16.94
CA ASN A 241 -35.09 21.10 -17.34
C ASN A 241 -34.06 21.86 -16.48
N ASP A 242 -34.30 23.13 -16.14
CA ASP A 242 -33.42 23.90 -15.24
C ASP A 242 -33.37 23.29 -13.83
N MET A 243 -34.51 22.86 -13.28
CA MET A 243 -34.54 22.18 -11.98
C MET A 243 -33.86 20.81 -12.05
N GLN A 244 -33.99 20.08 -13.16
CA GLN A 244 -33.34 18.80 -13.34
C GLN A 244 -31.81 18.94 -13.43
N GLU A 245 -31.30 19.93 -14.16
CA GLU A 245 -29.86 20.21 -14.22
C GLU A 245 -29.28 20.59 -12.85
N ARG A 246 -30.04 21.33 -12.03
CA ARG A 246 -29.65 21.65 -10.64
C ARG A 246 -29.69 20.43 -9.74
N LEU A 247 -30.66 19.55 -9.94
CA LEU A 247 -30.78 18.31 -9.17
C LEU A 247 -29.61 17.37 -9.47
N ASP A 248 -29.23 17.26 -10.74
CA ASP A 248 -28.07 16.46 -11.16
C ASP A 248 -26.78 17.00 -10.50
N LYS A 249 -26.57 18.32 -10.49
CA LYS A 249 -25.43 18.94 -9.78
C LYS A 249 -25.42 18.65 -8.28
N LEU A 250 -26.58 18.62 -7.63
CA LEU A 250 -26.67 18.27 -6.21
C LEU A 250 -26.38 16.80 -5.95
N TYR A 251 -26.75 15.91 -6.89
CA TYR A 251 -26.36 14.50 -6.81
C TYR A 251 -24.85 14.32 -7.01
N ASP A 252 -24.26 15.01 -7.98
CA ASP A 252 -22.80 14.99 -8.19
C ASP A 252 -22.06 15.48 -6.94
N GLU A 253 -22.52 16.59 -6.33
CA GLU A 253 -21.92 17.12 -5.10
C GLU A 253 -22.09 16.16 -3.90
N ILE A 254 -23.24 15.46 -3.78
CA ILE A 254 -23.42 14.44 -2.75
C ILE A 254 -22.42 13.31 -2.93
N THR A 255 -22.26 12.80 -4.15
CA THR A 255 -21.29 11.75 -4.46
C THR A 255 -19.86 12.19 -4.15
N ASP A 256 -19.48 13.42 -4.51
CA ASP A 256 -18.15 13.96 -4.19
C ASP A 256 -17.90 14.05 -2.68
N ILE A 257 -18.93 14.40 -1.89
CA ILE A 257 -18.84 14.47 -0.43
C ILE A 257 -18.75 13.06 0.18
N GLU A 258 -19.56 12.11 -0.29
CA GLU A 258 -19.52 10.71 0.16
C GLU A 258 -18.14 10.08 -0.11
N ASP A 259 -17.59 10.30 -1.31
CA ASP A 259 -16.23 9.88 -1.69
C ASP A 259 -15.17 10.45 -0.73
N ALA A 260 -15.29 11.74 -0.38
CA ALA A 260 -14.36 12.40 0.53
C ALA A 260 -14.48 11.85 1.97
N MET A 261 -15.69 11.52 2.41
CA MET A 261 -15.93 10.91 3.72
C MET A 261 -15.31 9.51 3.82
N GLU A 262 -15.51 8.66 2.81
CA GLU A 262 -14.88 7.33 2.74
C GLU A 262 -13.35 7.43 2.76
N GLU A 263 -12.79 8.47 2.13
CA GLU A 263 -11.37 8.75 2.15
C GLU A 263 -10.84 9.02 3.56
N VAL A 264 -11.53 9.88 4.32
CA VAL A 264 -11.15 10.21 5.71
C VAL A 264 -11.30 8.98 6.62
N GLU A 265 -12.36 8.20 6.44
CA GLU A 265 -12.56 6.94 7.19
C GLU A 265 -11.45 5.92 6.94
N THR A 266 -11.04 5.76 5.69
CA THR A 266 -9.95 4.85 5.30
C THR A 266 -8.62 5.27 5.95
N ARG A 267 -8.32 6.57 5.98
CA ARG A 267 -7.14 7.11 6.67
C ARG A 267 -7.18 6.82 8.17
N LEU A 268 -8.32 7.11 8.82
CA LEU A 268 -8.53 6.83 10.24
C LEU A 268 -8.35 5.34 10.56
N TYR A 269 -8.86 4.46 9.72
CA TYR A 269 -8.70 3.02 9.86
C TYR A 269 -7.23 2.60 9.79
N ASN A 270 -6.48 3.06 8.77
CA ASN A 270 -5.07 2.74 8.61
C ASN A 270 -4.22 3.20 9.79
N ILE A 271 -4.43 4.44 10.26
CA ILE A 271 -3.70 4.99 11.42
C ILE A 271 -4.00 4.16 12.68
N ARG A 272 -5.27 3.76 12.88
CA ARG A 272 -5.64 2.90 14.02
C ARG A 272 -5.00 1.51 13.91
N GLN A 273 -4.96 0.90 12.72
CA GLN A 273 -4.32 -0.40 12.51
C GLN A 273 -2.81 -0.35 12.74
N ASP A 274 -2.13 0.67 12.23
CA ASP A 274 -0.69 0.85 12.45
C ASP A 274 -0.39 0.97 13.94
N LYS A 275 -1.18 1.75 14.67
CA LYS A 275 -1.02 1.89 16.12
C LYS A 275 -1.32 0.60 16.89
N ILE A 276 -2.36 -0.15 16.52
CA ILE A 276 -2.64 -1.48 17.11
C ILE A 276 -1.45 -2.42 16.85
N SER A 277 -0.84 -2.35 15.66
CA SER A 277 0.36 -3.12 15.34
C SER A 277 1.54 -2.71 16.22
N GLU A 278 1.77 -1.41 16.39
CA GLU A 278 2.81 -0.88 17.28
C GLU A 278 2.58 -1.32 18.74
N ASP A 279 1.37 -1.15 19.27
CA ASP A 279 0.99 -1.54 20.63
C ASP A 279 1.23 -3.04 20.86
N ASN A 280 0.91 -3.88 19.87
CA ASN A 280 1.19 -5.30 19.92
C ASN A 280 2.71 -5.57 19.96
N VAL A 281 3.51 -4.90 19.12
CA VAL A 281 4.98 -5.04 19.13
C VAL A 281 5.55 -4.63 20.49
N TYR A 282 5.07 -3.52 21.06
CA TYR A 282 5.45 -3.07 22.39
C TYR A 282 5.09 -4.07 23.49
N GLN A 283 3.90 -4.68 23.44
CA GLN A 283 3.52 -5.75 24.36
C GLN A 283 4.43 -6.97 24.21
N PHE A 284 4.79 -7.36 22.99
CA PHE A 284 5.74 -8.46 22.76
C PHE A 284 7.13 -8.15 23.30
N LEU A 285 7.61 -6.90 23.20
CA LEU A 285 8.90 -6.49 23.77
C LEU A 285 8.92 -6.66 25.29
N LEU A 286 7.83 -6.35 25.99
CA LEU A 286 7.74 -6.56 27.45
C LEU A 286 7.89 -8.03 27.84
N PHE A 287 7.46 -8.95 26.97
CA PHE A 287 7.55 -10.39 27.19
C PHE A 287 8.62 -11.08 26.35
N PHE A 288 9.57 -10.32 25.77
CA PHE A 288 10.59 -10.84 24.86
C PHE A 288 11.35 -12.02 25.48
N ASP A 289 11.78 -11.86 26.73
CA ASP A 289 12.55 -12.90 27.45
C ASP A 289 11.80 -14.24 27.62
N LYS A 290 10.46 -14.24 27.60
CA LYS A 290 9.64 -15.45 27.81
C LYS A 290 9.14 -16.07 26.51
N LEU A 291 8.97 -15.25 25.47
CA LEU A 291 8.33 -15.64 24.22
C LEU A 291 9.34 -15.97 23.13
N TYR A 292 10.46 -15.24 23.06
CA TYR A 292 11.40 -15.34 21.95
C TYR A 292 11.99 -16.75 21.80
N ASP A 293 12.30 -17.43 22.91
CA ASP A 293 12.87 -18.78 22.90
C ASP A 293 11.89 -19.85 22.43
N LYS A 294 10.58 -19.58 22.48
CA LYS A 294 9.53 -20.51 22.06
C LYS A 294 9.16 -20.36 20.59
N PHE A 295 9.59 -19.28 19.94
CA PHE A 295 9.25 -18.99 18.55
C PHE A 295 10.03 -19.87 17.57
N THR A 296 9.36 -20.22 16.49
CA THR A 296 9.97 -20.79 15.28
C THR A 296 10.84 -19.75 14.58
N ASP A 297 11.75 -20.18 13.70
CA ASP A 297 12.63 -19.26 12.95
C ASP A 297 11.84 -18.27 12.08
N LEU A 298 10.70 -18.70 11.53
CA LEU A 298 9.80 -17.85 10.74
C LEU A 298 9.13 -16.77 11.61
N GLU A 299 8.67 -17.13 12.80
CA GLU A 299 8.09 -16.18 13.75
C GLU A 299 9.14 -15.20 14.25
N LYS A 300 10.34 -15.67 14.60
CA LYS A 300 11.48 -14.81 14.97
C LYS A 300 11.82 -13.82 13.86
N LYS A 301 11.86 -14.28 12.61
CA LYS A 301 12.09 -13.43 11.44
C LYS A 301 11.01 -12.36 11.29
N THR A 302 9.75 -12.75 11.44
CA THR A 302 8.62 -11.84 11.29
C THR A 302 8.62 -10.78 12.39
N PHE A 303 8.87 -11.21 13.63
CA PHE A 303 8.98 -10.33 14.80
C PHE A 303 10.15 -9.35 14.68
N LEU A 304 11.37 -9.84 14.39
CA LEU A 304 12.52 -8.95 14.26
C LEU A 304 12.37 -7.99 13.07
N LYS A 305 11.66 -8.37 12.00
CA LYS A 305 11.32 -7.47 10.90
C LYS A 305 10.24 -6.45 11.23
N SER A 306 9.32 -6.72 12.15
CA SER A 306 8.35 -5.70 12.58
C SER A 306 8.99 -4.68 13.52
N PHE A 307 10.04 -5.09 14.24
CA PHE A 307 10.74 -4.26 15.21
C PHE A 307 11.93 -3.48 14.62
N LEU A 308 12.83 -4.16 13.90
CA LEU A 308 14.06 -3.60 13.35
C LEU A 308 13.86 -3.20 11.89
N SER A 309 14.42 -2.04 11.53
CA SER A 309 14.55 -1.63 10.13
C SER A 309 15.87 -2.16 9.56
N ASP A 310 17.00 -1.83 10.19
CA ASP A 310 18.33 -2.16 9.71
C ASP A 310 19.25 -2.65 10.85
N VAL A 311 20.10 -3.63 10.55
CA VAL A 311 21.16 -4.10 11.44
C VAL A 311 22.51 -3.82 10.79
N PHE A 312 23.33 -2.99 11.42
CA PHE A 312 24.66 -2.63 10.93
C PHE A 312 25.72 -3.49 11.60
N ILE A 313 26.62 -4.03 10.78
CA ILE A 313 27.75 -4.84 11.21
C ILE A 313 29.06 -4.14 10.85
N TYR A 314 30.14 -4.48 11.55
CA TYR A 314 31.48 -4.06 11.14
C TYR A 314 32.00 -4.91 9.97
N GLU A 315 32.97 -4.36 9.23
CA GLU A 315 33.65 -5.10 8.17
C GLU A 315 34.42 -6.31 8.73
N GLU A 316 35.08 -6.10 9.87
CA GLU A 316 35.85 -7.10 10.61
C GLU A 316 35.43 -7.18 12.08
N GLU A 317 35.79 -8.28 12.74
CA GLU A 317 35.58 -8.42 14.18
C GLU A 317 36.48 -7.43 14.91
N GLN A 318 35.88 -6.61 15.78
CA GLN A 318 36.65 -5.71 16.63
C GLN A 318 37.47 -6.54 17.63
N LYS A 319 38.60 -6.00 18.11
CA LYS A 319 39.47 -6.67 19.10
C LYS A 319 38.72 -7.11 20.36
N ASP A 320 37.62 -6.44 20.69
CA ASP A 320 36.75 -6.72 21.84
C ASP A 320 35.68 -7.80 21.56
N GLY A 321 35.69 -8.42 20.37
CA GLY A 321 34.69 -9.41 19.94
C GLY A 321 33.37 -8.81 19.47
N ARG A 322 33.28 -7.48 19.33
CA ARG A 322 32.07 -6.79 18.83
C ARG A 322 31.92 -7.00 17.33
N ILE A 323 30.71 -7.40 16.93
CA ILE A 323 30.33 -7.66 15.53
C ILE A 323 29.34 -6.59 15.02
N LEU A 324 28.45 -6.12 15.88
CA LEU A 324 27.39 -5.18 15.54
C LEU A 324 27.88 -3.74 15.73
N LYS A 325 27.74 -2.93 14.69
CA LYS A 325 28.03 -1.48 14.70
C LYS A 325 26.85 -0.67 15.24
N GLY A 326 25.63 -1.11 14.94
CA GLY A 326 24.43 -0.44 15.40
C GLY A 326 23.15 -1.13 14.95
N LEU A 327 22.03 -0.70 15.53
CA LEU A 327 20.68 -1.16 15.19
C LEU A 327 19.81 0.04 14.88
N ARG A 328 18.94 -0.08 13.87
CA ARG A 328 17.89 0.90 13.58
C ARG A 328 16.52 0.26 13.78
N PHE A 329 15.64 0.97 14.47
CA PHE A 329 14.29 0.56 14.79
C PHE A 329 13.31 1.14 13.76
N LYS A 330 12.11 0.55 13.67
CA LYS A 330 11.05 1.07 12.81
C LYS A 330 10.24 2.19 13.45
N PHE A 331 10.28 2.27 14.76
CA PHE A 331 9.62 3.29 15.57
C PHE A 331 10.63 3.92 16.53
N PRO A 332 10.38 5.16 16.99
CA PRO A 332 11.25 5.84 17.94
C PRO A 332 11.28 5.10 19.28
N ILE A 333 12.48 4.86 19.78
CA ILE A 333 12.72 4.30 21.11
C ILE A 333 13.27 5.39 22.01
N TYR A 334 12.78 5.49 23.24
CA TYR A 334 13.30 6.44 24.20
C TYR A 334 14.59 5.92 24.86
N MET A 335 15.68 6.65 24.68
CA MET A 335 16.96 6.40 25.35
C MET A 335 17.53 7.69 25.90
N ASN A 336 18.02 7.65 27.15
CA ASN A 336 18.75 8.74 27.79
C ASN A 336 18.05 10.12 27.73
N GLY A 337 16.71 10.14 27.77
CA GLY A 337 15.95 11.39 27.74
C GLY A 337 15.53 11.86 26.33
N ARG A 338 15.83 11.10 25.26
CA ARG A 338 15.52 11.45 23.87
C ARG A 338 14.91 10.27 23.11
N ASN A 339 14.06 10.56 22.14
CA ASN A 339 13.60 9.59 21.15
C ASN A 339 14.70 9.37 20.11
N VAL A 340 15.19 8.14 19.98
CA VAL A 340 16.18 7.72 18.99
C VAL A 340 15.60 6.64 18.08
N LEU A 341 15.88 6.74 16.79
CA LEU A 341 15.48 5.73 15.79
C LEU A 341 16.53 4.65 15.60
N GLY A 342 17.70 4.80 16.22
CA GLY A 342 18.77 3.82 16.16
C GLY A 342 19.78 4.02 17.26
N VAL A 343 20.59 2.99 17.47
CA VAL A 343 21.69 2.97 18.43
C VAL A 343 22.93 2.58 17.67
N ASP A 344 23.87 3.52 17.57
CA ASP A 344 25.20 3.31 17.00
C ASP A 344 26.22 3.31 18.13
N TRP A 345 27.12 2.33 18.14
CA TRP A 345 28.05 2.12 19.24
C TRP A 345 29.36 2.90 19.10
N ASP A 346 29.65 3.43 17.92
CA ASP A 346 30.87 4.21 17.62
C ASP A 346 30.68 5.72 17.72
N ASN A 347 29.44 6.20 17.72
CA ASN A 347 29.18 7.62 17.80
C ASN A 347 29.17 8.04 19.27
N GLU A 348 30.28 8.64 19.73
CA GLU A 348 30.13 9.73 20.68
C GLU A 348 29.13 10.71 20.08
N SER A 349 28.08 11.03 20.83
CA SER A 349 26.98 11.91 20.42
C SER A 349 27.50 13.28 19.95
N THR A 350 27.83 13.39 18.67
CA THR A 350 27.84 14.65 17.94
C THR A 350 26.81 14.53 16.83
N ASP A 351 25.54 14.60 17.21
CA ASP A 351 24.50 15.03 16.27
C ASP A 351 24.79 16.51 15.93
N GLU A 352 25.77 16.76 15.06
CA GLU A 352 25.92 18.07 14.42
C GLU A 352 24.78 18.20 13.40
N THR A 353 23.64 18.69 13.88
CA THR A 353 22.59 19.14 12.98
C THR A 353 23.03 20.46 12.35
N VAL A 354 23.80 20.42 11.27
CA VAL A 354 24.06 21.60 10.43
C VAL A 354 22.80 21.84 9.59
N VAL A 355 21.79 22.47 10.19
CA VAL A 355 20.68 23.05 9.42
C VAL A 355 21.17 24.40 8.92
N LEU A 356 21.41 24.52 7.62
CA LEU A 356 21.56 25.82 6.98
C LEU A 356 20.19 26.52 7.03
N LEU A 357 19.95 27.28 8.10
CA LEU A 357 18.79 28.16 8.23
C LEU A 357 18.93 29.30 7.20
N SER A 358 18.50 29.03 5.98
CA SER A 358 18.22 30.07 5.00
C SER A 358 16.77 30.51 5.21
N TYR A 359 16.57 31.80 5.52
CA TYR A 359 15.26 32.42 5.44
C TYR A 359 14.75 32.28 3.99
N LYS A 360 13.87 31.29 3.74
CA LYS A 360 13.11 31.23 2.50
C LYS A 360 11.95 32.20 2.58
N LYS A 361 11.66 32.85 1.46
CA LYS A 361 10.43 33.61 1.27
C LYS A 361 9.21 32.66 1.35
N PRO A 362 8.03 33.15 1.76
CA PRO A 362 6.88 32.34 2.17
C PRO A 362 6.32 31.34 1.12
N ASP A 363 6.71 31.43 -0.16
CA ASP A 363 6.08 30.67 -1.25
C ASP A 363 6.88 29.44 -1.73
N GLY A 364 7.80 28.91 -0.91
CA GLY A 364 8.67 27.79 -1.28
C GLY A 364 8.23 26.43 -0.73
N HIS A 365 7.55 25.61 -1.53
CA HIS A 365 7.18 24.23 -1.20
C HIS A 365 8.38 23.27 -1.35
N ILE A 366 8.52 22.28 -0.46
CA ILE A 366 9.46 21.15 -0.60
C ILE A 366 8.69 19.99 -1.24
N ASN A 367 9.02 19.65 -2.49
CA ASN A 367 8.47 18.48 -3.15
C ASN A 367 9.24 17.23 -2.71
N VAL A 368 8.66 16.44 -1.82
CA VAL A 368 9.16 15.09 -1.51
C VAL A 368 8.54 14.12 -2.52
N LYS A 369 9.35 13.65 -3.49
CA LYS A 369 8.91 12.58 -4.41
C LYS A 369 9.12 11.22 -3.75
N VAL A 370 8.02 10.59 -3.33
CA VAL A 370 8.00 9.19 -2.92
C VAL A 370 7.57 8.37 -4.14
N GLU A 371 8.41 7.42 -4.58
CA GLU A 371 8.11 6.55 -5.71
C GLU A 371 7.66 5.16 -5.24
N PHE A 372 6.40 4.81 -5.46
CA PHE A 372 5.83 3.50 -5.17
C PHE A 372 6.08 2.50 -6.32
N GLY A 373 6.29 1.22 -6.00
CA GLY A 373 6.52 0.17 -6.99
C GLY A 373 7.28 -1.05 -6.44
N GLU A 374 7.55 -2.03 -7.28
CA GLU A 374 8.36 -3.20 -6.90
C GLU A 374 9.85 -2.96 -7.20
N GLY A 375 10.67 -2.87 -6.14
CA GLY A 375 12.13 -2.70 -6.21
C GLY A 375 12.73 -2.29 -4.85
N GLU A 376 14.04 -2.43 -4.69
CA GLU A 376 14.71 -1.98 -3.46
C GLU A 376 14.61 -0.46 -3.30
N GLY A 377 14.10 -0.03 -2.14
CA GLY A 377 13.79 1.38 -1.84
C GLY A 377 12.35 1.81 -2.18
N LYS A 378 11.53 0.91 -2.73
CA LYS A 378 10.11 1.16 -3.02
C LYS A 378 9.23 0.26 -2.14
N VAL A 379 8.12 0.80 -1.65
CA VAL A 379 7.14 0.05 -0.84
C VAL A 379 6.35 -0.88 -1.79
N PRO A 380 6.43 -2.22 -1.66
CA PRO A 380 5.74 -3.15 -2.55
C PRO A 380 4.25 -3.18 -2.21
N LEU A 381 3.43 -2.63 -3.11
CA LEU A 381 1.98 -2.57 -2.95
C LEU A 381 1.30 -3.94 -3.16
N ASP A 382 1.88 -4.87 -3.91
CA ASP A 382 1.22 -6.13 -4.27
C ASP A 382 0.85 -7.04 -3.07
N ASN A 383 1.61 -6.96 -1.97
CA ASN A 383 1.29 -7.70 -0.74
C ASN A 383 0.27 -6.97 0.17
N ILE A 384 0.11 -5.66 -0.01
CA ILE A 384 -0.90 -4.83 0.67
C ILE A 384 -2.21 -4.87 -0.13
N ALA A 385 -2.13 -4.79 -1.46
CA ALA A 385 -3.25 -4.89 -2.40
C ALA A 385 -3.90 -6.28 -2.35
N LYS A 386 -3.13 -7.39 -2.30
CA LYS A 386 -3.72 -8.73 -2.13
C LYS A 386 -4.46 -8.90 -0.80
N ARG A 387 -3.95 -8.33 0.29
CA ARG A 387 -4.62 -8.30 1.59
C ARG A 387 -5.83 -7.34 1.60
N ALA A 388 -5.77 -6.25 0.84
CA ALA A 388 -6.88 -5.30 0.68
C ALA A 388 -7.98 -5.84 -0.26
N GLU A 389 -7.64 -6.67 -1.26
CA GLU A 389 -8.61 -7.32 -2.15
C GLU A 389 -9.35 -8.47 -1.44
N GLU A 390 -8.67 -9.26 -0.61
CA GLU A 390 -9.30 -10.30 0.24
C GLU A 390 -10.24 -9.71 1.30
N TYR A 391 -10.07 -8.43 1.65
CA TYR A 391 -10.87 -7.72 2.67
C TYR A 391 -11.71 -6.55 2.12
N LYS A 392 -11.79 -6.36 0.80
CA LYS A 392 -12.70 -5.38 0.21
C LYS A 392 -14.14 -5.82 0.51
N PRO A 393 -14.95 -5.03 1.22
CA PRO A 393 -16.39 -5.30 1.27
C PRO A 393 -16.92 -5.29 -0.17
N LYS A 394 -17.75 -6.28 -0.54
CA LYS A 394 -18.35 -6.35 -1.89
C LYS A 394 -18.94 -4.98 -2.26
N GLU A 395 -18.67 -4.52 -3.48
CA GLU A 395 -19.16 -3.24 -4.02
C GLU A 395 -20.68 -3.14 -3.77
N ARG A 396 -21.10 -2.10 -3.04
CA ARG A 396 -22.52 -1.97 -2.65
C ARG A 396 -23.36 -1.73 -3.90
N VAL A 397 -24.24 -2.67 -4.19
CA VAL A 397 -25.15 -2.59 -5.33
C VAL A 397 -26.16 -1.46 -5.09
N THR A 398 -25.95 -0.33 -5.77
CA THR A 398 -26.80 0.85 -5.65
C THR A 398 -28.11 0.69 -6.43
N TYR A 399 -29.14 1.47 -6.07
CA TYR A 399 -30.40 1.47 -6.84
C TYR A 399 -30.22 1.91 -8.30
N LYS A 400 -29.14 2.63 -8.61
CA LYS A 400 -28.81 3.03 -9.98
C LYS A 400 -28.42 1.82 -10.82
N MET A 401 -27.55 0.95 -10.29
CA MET A 401 -27.14 -0.30 -10.97
C MET A 401 -28.32 -1.25 -11.21
N ILE A 402 -29.24 -1.35 -10.25
CA ILE A 402 -30.47 -2.15 -10.40
C ILE A 402 -31.38 -1.59 -11.50
N LYS A 403 -31.50 -0.26 -11.61
CA LYS A 403 -32.31 0.38 -12.66
C LYS A 403 -31.68 0.21 -14.05
N GLU A 404 -30.38 0.41 -14.16
CA GLU A 404 -29.65 0.27 -15.44
C GLU A 404 -29.72 -1.17 -15.97
N TYR A 405 -29.60 -2.17 -15.09
CA TYR A 405 -29.77 -3.57 -15.46
C TYR A 405 -31.20 -3.88 -15.96
N ILE A 406 -32.23 -3.38 -15.26
CA ILE A 406 -33.63 -3.62 -15.66
C ILE A 406 -33.96 -2.90 -16.98
N GLU A 407 -33.45 -1.68 -17.17
CA GLU A 407 -33.63 -0.93 -18.41
C GLU A 407 -32.92 -1.60 -19.59
N ALA A 408 -31.71 -2.13 -19.39
CA ALA A 408 -30.95 -2.84 -20.42
C ALA A 408 -31.56 -4.21 -20.79
N LYS A 409 -32.10 -4.95 -19.82
CA LYS A 409 -32.61 -6.32 -20.02
C LYS A 409 -34.09 -6.39 -20.38
N TYR A 410 -34.92 -5.52 -19.79
CA TYR A 410 -36.38 -5.55 -19.94
C TYR A 410 -36.95 -4.32 -20.68
N GLY A 411 -36.14 -3.31 -20.97
CA GLY A 411 -36.53 -2.17 -21.82
C GLY A 411 -37.48 -1.16 -21.18
N PHE A 412 -37.70 -1.21 -19.85
CA PHE A 412 -38.54 -0.25 -19.14
C PHE A 412 -37.88 0.27 -17.85
N LYS A 413 -38.23 1.52 -17.48
CA LYS A 413 -37.71 2.20 -16.29
C LYS A 413 -38.50 1.85 -15.03
N VAL A 414 -37.77 1.62 -13.94
CA VAL A 414 -38.34 1.28 -12.62
C VAL A 414 -38.08 2.40 -11.62
N HIS A 415 -39.09 2.73 -10.82
CA HIS A 415 -38.96 3.75 -9.76
C HIS A 415 -38.21 3.17 -8.56
N THR A 416 -37.39 3.99 -7.87
CA THR A 416 -36.66 3.58 -6.65
C THR A 416 -37.59 3.06 -5.56
N ALA A 417 -38.80 3.63 -5.46
CA ALA A 417 -39.82 3.19 -4.51
C ALA A 417 -40.24 1.72 -4.69
N TYR A 418 -40.29 1.23 -5.93
CA TYR A 418 -40.65 -0.16 -6.23
C TYR A 418 -39.52 -1.13 -5.86
N ILE A 419 -38.26 -0.72 -6.08
CA ILE A 419 -37.08 -1.50 -5.65
C ILE A 419 -37.04 -1.59 -4.13
N ALA A 420 -37.38 -0.50 -3.44
CA ALA A 420 -37.43 -0.47 -1.97
C ALA A 420 -38.57 -1.31 -1.39
N GLU A 421 -39.72 -1.34 -2.06
CA GLU A 421 -40.87 -2.16 -1.66
C GLU A 421 -40.60 -3.65 -1.84
N VAL A 422 -40.05 -4.06 -2.99
CA VAL A 422 -39.68 -5.47 -3.24
C VAL A 422 -38.57 -5.94 -2.29
N LYS A 423 -37.60 -5.08 -1.95
CA LYS A 423 -36.58 -5.42 -0.92
C LYS A 423 -37.21 -5.60 0.48
N ARG A 424 -38.23 -4.79 0.83
CA ARG A 424 -39.00 -4.91 2.08
C ARG A 424 -39.77 -6.24 2.16
N ASP A 425 -40.45 -6.60 1.07
CA ASP A 425 -41.21 -7.86 0.99
C ASP A 425 -40.33 -9.11 1.07
N LEU A 426 -39.06 -8.99 0.66
CA LEU A 426 -38.05 -10.05 0.72
C LEU A 426 -37.26 -10.09 2.04
N GLY A 427 -37.54 -9.18 2.99
CA GLY A 427 -36.87 -9.14 4.28
C GLY A 427 -35.40 -8.73 4.24
N LEU A 428 -34.95 -8.06 3.17
CA LEU A 428 -33.56 -7.62 3.02
C LEU A 428 -33.27 -6.36 3.85
N PRO A 429 -32.10 -6.24 4.51
CA PRO A 429 -31.77 -5.09 5.34
C PRO A 429 -31.74 -3.81 4.49
N MET A 430 -32.51 -2.81 4.91
CA MET A 430 -32.53 -1.47 4.31
C MET A 430 -32.02 -0.45 5.33
N TYR A 431 -31.27 0.53 4.88
CA TYR A 431 -30.97 1.71 5.69
C TYR A 431 -32.19 2.63 5.68
N ASP A 432 -32.54 3.19 6.84
CA ASP A 432 -33.68 4.10 6.96
C ASP A 432 -33.47 5.33 6.07
N ALA A 433 -34.44 5.60 5.21
CA ALA A 433 -34.44 6.81 4.43
C ALA A 433 -34.57 7.99 5.41
N PRO A 434 -33.69 9.01 5.37
CA PRO A 434 -33.68 10.10 6.36
C PRO A 434 -34.98 10.94 6.36
N ASN A 435 -35.90 10.69 5.43
CA ASN A 435 -37.19 11.35 5.30
C ASN A 435 -38.38 10.36 5.32
N ALA A 436 -38.45 9.48 6.33
CA ALA A 436 -39.66 8.68 6.55
C ALA A 436 -40.77 9.57 7.15
N VAL A 437 -41.83 9.84 6.37
CA VAL A 437 -43.04 10.51 6.85
C VAL A 437 -44.03 9.43 7.32
N GLU A 438 -44.60 9.56 8.52
CA GLU A 438 -45.49 8.56 9.14
C GLU A 438 -46.75 8.27 8.31
N GLU A 439 -47.24 9.23 7.53
CA GLU A 439 -48.40 9.05 6.63
C GLU A 439 -48.21 9.71 5.26
N LEU A 440 -48.52 8.95 4.21
CA LEU A 440 -48.42 9.40 2.82
C LEU A 440 -49.69 10.15 2.41
N LYS A 441 -49.56 11.35 1.83
CA LYS A 441 -50.68 12.17 1.32
C LYS A 441 -51.45 11.54 0.15
N GLN A 442 -50.92 10.49 -0.49
CA GLN A 442 -51.60 9.71 -1.53
C GLN A 442 -51.27 8.22 -1.37
N PRO A 443 -52.21 7.30 -1.67
CA PRO A 443 -51.94 5.87 -1.66
C PRO A 443 -50.84 5.54 -2.69
N ARG A 444 -49.80 4.81 -2.26
CA ARG A 444 -48.72 4.38 -3.15
C ARG A 444 -49.31 3.48 -4.24
N LYS A 445 -49.00 3.77 -5.51
CA LYS A 445 -49.23 2.81 -6.58
C LYS A 445 -48.23 1.67 -6.42
N HIS A 446 -48.73 0.46 -6.18
CA HIS A 446 -47.88 -0.73 -6.07
C HIS A 446 -47.28 -1.10 -7.44
N PRO A 447 -46.06 -1.69 -7.49
CA PRO A 447 -45.48 -2.19 -8.72
C PRO A 447 -46.35 -3.28 -9.35
N THR A 448 -46.46 -3.27 -10.68
CA THR A 448 -47.08 -4.37 -11.45
C THR A 448 -46.23 -5.65 -11.32
N ALA A 449 -46.87 -6.82 -11.46
CA ALA A 449 -46.20 -8.12 -11.30
C ALA A 449 -44.93 -8.26 -12.16
N GLU A 450 -44.97 -7.78 -13.40
CA GLU A 450 -43.82 -7.76 -14.31
C GLU A 450 -42.62 -6.95 -13.77
N LYS A 451 -42.88 -5.83 -13.09
CA LYS A 451 -41.83 -5.01 -12.48
C LYS A 451 -41.25 -5.67 -11.24
N VAL A 452 -42.06 -6.40 -10.47
CA VAL A 452 -41.60 -7.17 -9.31
C VAL A 452 -40.67 -8.30 -9.74
N GLU A 453 -41.02 -9.03 -10.80
CA GLU A 453 -40.20 -10.09 -11.38
C GLU A 453 -38.84 -9.55 -11.87
N ALA A 454 -38.84 -8.44 -12.59
CA ALA A 454 -37.63 -7.79 -13.09
C ALA A 454 -36.71 -7.28 -11.96
N ILE A 455 -37.29 -6.77 -10.87
CA ILE A 455 -36.51 -6.37 -9.69
C ILE A 455 -35.91 -7.60 -9.00
N LYS A 456 -36.66 -8.70 -8.84
CA LYS A 456 -36.14 -9.95 -8.25
C LYS A 456 -35.00 -10.55 -9.07
N ASP A 457 -35.12 -10.53 -10.40
CA ASP A 457 -34.05 -10.97 -11.31
C ASP A 457 -32.79 -10.10 -11.16
N ALA A 458 -32.94 -8.78 -11.08
CA ALA A 458 -31.83 -7.87 -10.83
C ALA A 458 -31.17 -8.13 -9.47
N LEU A 459 -31.95 -8.37 -8.42
CA LEU A 459 -31.42 -8.67 -7.08
C LEU A 459 -30.64 -9.99 -7.05
N ARG A 460 -31.04 -10.99 -7.83
CA ARG A 460 -30.29 -12.25 -8.02
C ARG A 460 -29.01 -12.05 -8.81
N TYR A 461 -29.07 -11.30 -9.90
CA TYR A 461 -27.91 -10.99 -10.74
C TYR A 461 -26.79 -10.30 -9.95
N PHE A 462 -27.16 -9.44 -9.01
CA PHE A 462 -26.24 -8.72 -8.14
C PHE A 462 -25.87 -9.46 -6.84
N GLU A 463 -26.18 -10.75 -6.73
CA GLU A 463 -25.91 -11.59 -5.54
C GLU A 463 -26.45 -11.02 -4.22
N ILE A 464 -27.51 -10.18 -4.28
CA ILE A 464 -28.18 -9.67 -3.08
C ILE A 464 -29.09 -10.75 -2.46
N MET A 465 -29.44 -11.76 -3.25
CA MET A 465 -30.16 -12.96 -2.85
C MET A 465 -29.36 -14.18 -3.30
N GLU A 466 -29.15 -15.15 -2.41
CA GLU A 466 -28.67 -16.48 -2.79
C GLU A 466 -29.81 -17.31 -3.40
N GLU A 467 -29.48 -18.22 -4.33
CA GLU A 467 -30.42 -19.26 -4.77
C GLU A 467 -30.77 -20.14 -3.56
N ILE A 468 -32.07 -20.36 -3.35
CA ILE A 468 -32.56 -21.44 -2.46
C ILE A 468 -32.59 -22.72 -3.28
#